data_AF-A0A2V7CLH5-F1
#
_entry.id   AF-A0A2V7CLH5-F1
#
_cell.length_a   1.000
_cell.length_b   1.000
_cell.length_c   1.000
_cell.angle_alpha   90.00
_cell.angle_beta   90.00
_cell.angle_gamma   90.00
#
_symmetry.space_group_name_H-M   'P 1'
#
loop_
_entity.id
_entity.type
_entity.pdbx_description
1 polymer ?
#
loop_
_entity_poly.entity_id
_entity_poly.type
_entity_poly.pdbx_seq_one_letter_code
_entity_poly.pdbx_strand_id
1 'polypeptide(L)'
;MKIRHLKRKVGGVIDSVWPPRWTFSMHPRGGDEILVGEEGVLESVKRMNDRLSLTMKYKGRERFGSLQWDAPPSLDAVERVLLANLGKPIKTVGDLDV
;
A
#
# COMPACT_ATOMS: atom_id res chain seq x y z
N MET A 1 -0.77 12.70 9.54
CA MET A 1 -1.99 11.92 9.20
C MET A 1 -1.57 10.47 9.08
N LYS A 2 -2.35 9.48 9.50
CA LYS A 2 -1.93 8.07 9.39
C LYS A 2 -2.05 7.52 7.97
N ILE A 3 -1.11 6.66 7.55
CA ILE A 3 -1.14 5.95 6.26
C ILE A 3 -2.45 5.16 6.07
N ARG A 4 -2.97 4.53 7.14
CA ARG A 4 -4.24 3.79 7.06
C ARG A 4 -5.48 4.64 6.80
N HIS A 5 -5.36 5.96 6.93
CA HIS A 5 -6.46 6.88 6.65
C HIS A 5 -6.39 7.48 5.25
N LEU A 6 -5.39 7.10 4.44
CA LEU A 6 -5.31 7.50 3.05
C LEU A 6 -6.56 7.05 2.31
N LYS A 7 -7.12 7.97 1.53
CA LYS A 7 -8.40 7.81 0.85
C LYS A 7 -8.29 8.28 -0.58
N ARG A 8 -9.04 7.62 -1.46
CA ARG A 8 -9.18 8.04 -2.85
C ARG A 8 -10.65 8.30 -3.16
N LYS A 9 -10.92 9.36 -3.90
CA LYS A 9 -12.22 9.66 -4.47
C LYS A 9 -12.32 9.02 -5.86
N VAL A 10 -13.20 8.04 -6.00
CA VAL A 10 -13.52 7.40 -7.29
C VAL A 10 -15.00 7.58 -7.57
N GLY A 11 -15.35 8.32 -8.62
CA GLY A 11 -16.75 8.51 -9.03
C GLY A 11 -17.65 9.16 -7.97
N GLY A 12 -17.08 9.91 -7.01
CA GLY A 12 -17.82 10.51 -5.89
C GLY A 12 -17.80 9.69 -4.60
N VAL A 13 -17.32 8.45 -4.63
CA VAL A 13 -17.17 7.59 -3.45
C VAL A 13 -15.77 7.74 -2.85
N ILE A 14 -15.69 7.84 -1.52
CA ILE A 14 -14.44 7.86 -0.77
C ILE A 14 -14.07 6.40 -0.43
N ASP A 15 -13.03 5.89 -1.08
CA ASP A 15 -12.51 4.53 -0.87
C ASP A 15 -11.26 4.55 0.01
N SER A 16 -11.14 3.60 0.93
CA SER A 16 -9.93 3.43 1.74
C SER A 16 -8.87 2.70 0.91
N VAL A 17 -7.69 3.30 0.78
CA VAL A 17 -6.63 2.69 -0.05
C VAL A 17 -5.73 1.74 0.74
N TRP A 18 -5.94 1.69 2.06
CA TRP A 18 -5.16 0.88 2.98
C TRP A 18 -6.05 -0.09 3.79
N PRO A 19 -5.59 -1.33 4.04
CA PRO A 19 -4.44 -1.96 3.39
C PRO A 19 -4.66 -2.08 1.87
N PRO A 20 -3.59 -2.01 1.07
CA PRO A 20 -3.73 -2.17 -0.37
C PRO A 20 -4.27 -3.57 -0.68
N ARG A 21 -4.93 -3.68 -1.83
CA ARG A 21 -5.34 -4.99 -2.34
C ARG A 21 -4.09 -5.76 -2.80
N TRP A 22 -3.81 -6.86 -2.12
CA TRP A 22 -2.63 -7.67 -2.37
C TRP A 22 -2.93 -8.75 -3.41
N THR A 23 -2.03 -8.89 -4.38
CA THR A 23 -2.09 -9.92 -5.42
C THR A 23 -0.76 -10.65 -5.55
N PHE A 24 -0.78 -11.88 -6.08
CA PHE A 24 0.41 -12.62 -6.46
C PHE A 24 1.10 -12.04 -7.71
N SER A 25 0.37 -11.33 -8.55
CA SER A 25 0.84 -10.88 -9.86
C SER A 25 1.13 -9.39 -9.85
N MET A 26 2.28 -8.97 -10.38
CA MET A 26 2.58 -7.55 -10.61
C MET A 26 1.55 -6.85 -11.52
N HIS A 27 0.81 -7.62 -12.35
CA HIS A 27 -0.32 -7.15 -13.13
C HIS A 27 -1.60 -7.82 -12.63
N PRO A 28 -2.50 -7.09 -11.95
CA PRO A 28 -3.79 -7.62 -11.52
C PRO A 28 -4.68 -7.82 -12.75
N ARG A 29 -4.56 -8.95 -13.44
CA ARG A 29 -5.66 -9.52 -14.23
C ARG A 29 -6.52 -10.27 -13.22
N GLY A 30 -7.73 -9.76 -12.97
CA GLY A 30 -8.62 -10.24 -11.92
C GLY A 30 -8.63 -11.76 -11.78
N GLY A 31 -8.46 -12.24 -10.55
CA GLY A 31 -8.52 -13.67 -10.29
C GLY A 31 -8.03 -14.11 -8.91
N ASP A 32 -7.06 -13.42 -8.31
CA ASP A 32 -6.46 -13.87 -7.05
C ASP A 32 -6.18 -12.68 -6.11
N GLU A 33 -7.26 -11.99 -5.72
CA GLU A 33 -7.25 -11.06 -4.61
C GLU A 33 -7.21 -11.88 -3.32
N ILE A 34 -6.06 -11.94 -2.64
CA ILE A 34 -6.01 -12.53 -1.31
C ILE A 34 -6.18 -11.41 -0.29
N LEU A 35 -7.21 -11.54 0.55
CA LEU A 35 -7.44 -10.71 1.73
C LEU A 35 -6.42 -11.02 2.84
N VAL A 36 -5.12 -10.94 2.54
CA VAL A 36 -4.03 -11.05 3.54
C VAL A 36 -3.99 -9.81 4.45
N GLY A 37 -4.71 -8.75 4.08
CA GLY A 37 -4.86 -7.55 4.91
C GLY A 37 -3.51 -6.97 5.33
N GLU A 38 -3.28 -6.89 6.63
CA GLU A 38 -2.10 -6.25 7.24
C GLU A 38 -1.06 -7.25 7.82
N GLU A 39 -1.20 -8.56 7.55
CA GLU A 39 -0.38 -9.62 8.17
C GLU A 39 1.02 -9.81 7.55
N GLY A 40 1.34 -9.09 6.47
CA GLY A 40 2.64 -9.17 5.79
C GLY A 40 3.69 -8.19 6.34
N VAL A 41 4.91 -8.31 5.81
CA VAL A 41 6.03 -7.39 6.07
C VAL A 41 6.35 -6.62 4.81
N LEU A 42 6.49 -5.29 4.90
CA LEU A 42 6.86 -4.44 3.77
C LEU A 42 8.30 -4.77 3.31
N GLU A 43 8.48 -5.27 2.09
CA GLU A 43 9.80 -5.58 1.53
C GLU A 43 10.30 -4.49 0.59
N SER A 44 9.45 -3.91 -0.25
CA SER A 44 9.87 -2.85 -1.17
C SER A 44 8.76 -1.85 -1.49
N VAL A 45 9.18 -0.66 -1.93
CA VAL A 45 8.31 0.42 -2.39
C VAL A 45 8.89 0.93 -3.70
N LYS A 46 8.06 1.06 -4.72
CA LYS A 46 8.42 1.61 -6.04
C LYS A 46 7.42 2.69 -6.42
N ARG A 47 7.92 3.87 -6.77
CA ARG A 47 7.10 4.93 -7.35
C ARG A 47 6.78 4.65 -8.81
N MET A 48 5.52 4.81 -9.17
CA MET A 48 5.03 4.72 -10.55
C MET A 48 4.17 5.94 -10.84
N ASN A 49 4.76 6.99 -11.44
CA ASN A 49 4.10 8.26 -11.74
C ASN A 49 3.32 8.83 -10.55
N ASP A 50 1.99 8.64 -10.53
CA ASP A 50 1.03 9.14 -9.54
C ASP A 50 0.64 8.13 -8.45
N ARG A 51 1.26 6.95 -8.41
CA ARG A 51 0.98 5.89 -7.43
C ARG A 51 2.24 5.24 -6.86
N LEU A 52 2.10 4.59 -5.72
CA LEU A 52 3.15 3.76 -5.13
C LEU A 52 2.80 2.28 -5.27
N SER A 53 3.73 1.49 -5.78
CA SER A 53 3.65 0.04 -5.80
C SER A 53 4.42 -0.51 -4.61
N LEU A 54 3.77 -1.34 -3.80
CA LEU A 54 4.33 -1.95 -2.61
C LEU A 54 4.53 -3.44 -2.86
N THR A 55 5.63 -3.97 -2.36
CA THR A 55 5.82 -5.42 -2.23
C THR A 55 5.83 -5.77 -0.76
N MET A 56 5.03 -6.75 -0.36
CA MET A 56 5.12 -7.36 0.97
C MET A 56 5.49 -8.83 0.88
N LYS A 57 6.11 -9.33 1.94
CA LYS A 57 6.30 -10.76 2.17
C LYS A 57 5.24 -11.28 3.12
N TYR A 58 4.55 -12.34 2.72
CA TYR A 58 3.63 -13.06 3.60
C TYR A 58 3.79 -14.57 3.42
N LYS A 59 4.03 -15.29 4.52
CA LYS A 59 4.28 -16.75 4.53
C LYS A 59 5.33 -17.18 3.50
N GLY A 60 6.41 -16.41 3.39
CA GLY A 60 7.52 -16.67 2.45
C GLY A 60 7.22 -16.36 0.98
N ARG A 61 6.06 -15.79 0.66
CA ARG A 61 5.67 -15.41 -0.71
C ARG A 61 5.58 -13.89 -0.85
N GLU A 62 6.11 -13.36 -1.94
CA GLU A 62 5.97 -11.96 -2.31
C GLU A 62 4.56 -11.67 -2.81
N ARG A 63 4.06 -10.49 -2.45
CA ARG A 63 2.75 -9.96 -2.81
C ARG A 63 2.90 -8.52 -3.24
N PHE A 64 2.13 -8.14 -4.24
CA PHE A 64 2.17 -6.80 -4.82
C PHE A 64 0.88 -6.08 -4.51
N GLY A 65 1.00 -4.81 -4.13
CA GLY A 65 -0.09 -3.90 -3.84
C GLY A 65 0.15 -2.55 -4.51
N SER A 66 -0.91 -1.81 -4.78
CA SER A 66 -0.82 -0.46 -5.33
C SER A 66 -1.56 0.52 -4.43
N LEU A 67 -0.95 1.66 -4.15
CA LEU A 67 -1.52 2.77 -3.41
C LEU A 67 -1.63 4.00 -4.30
N GLN A 68 -2.84 4.52 -4.40
CA GLN A 68 -3.14 5.76 -5.10
C GLN A 68 -4.23 6.46 -4.30
N TRP A 69 -3.98 7.68 -3.84
CA TRP A 69 -4.87 8.46 -2.98
C TRP A 69 -4.92 9.91 -3.44
N ASP A 70 -5.91 10.66 -2.95
CA ASP A 70 -6.00 12.10 -3.17
C ASP A 70 -5.20 12.82 -2.10
N ALA A 71 -4.26 13.67 -2.52
CA ALA A 71 -3.48 14.49 -1.60
C ALA A 71 -4.39 15.50 -0.85
N PRO A 72 -4.06 15.87 0.41
CA PRO A 72 -2.87 15.53 1.18
C PRO A 72 -2.95 14.18 1.92
N PRO A 73 -1.82 13.56 2.29
CA PRO A 73 -0.41 13.99 2.14
C PRO A 73 0.16 13.77 0.74
N SER A 74 1.30 14.40 0.44
CA SER A 74 1.97 14.28 -0.86
C SER A 74 2.55 12.88 -1.06
N LEU A 75 2.68 12.48 -2.34
CA LEU A 75 3.25 11.18 -2.70
C LEU A 75 4.68 10.99 -2.17
N ASP A 76 5.47 12.07 -2.17
CA ASP A 76 6.84 12.09 -1.65
C ASP A 76 6.90 11.83 -0.13
N ALA A 77 6.00 12.45 0.64
CA ALA A 77 5.95 12.28 2.08
C ALA A 77 5.63 10.82 2.46
N VAL A 78 4.64 10.23 1.78
CA VAL A 78 4.28 8.82 2.01
C VAL A 78 5.39 7.88 1.54
N GLU A 79 6.00 8.14 0.38
CA GLU A 79 7.13 7.36 -0.14
C GLU A 79 8.29 7.31 0.86
N ARG A 80 8.69 8.46 1.42
CA ARG A 80 9.77 8.53 2.42
C ARG A 80 9.46 7.72 3.67
N VAL A 81 8.24 7.83 4.20
CA VAL A 81 7.84 7.09 5.41
C VAL A 81 7.82 5.58 5.13
N LEU A 82 7.31 5.16 3.98
CA LEU A 82 7.31 3.73 3.61
C LEU A 82 8.74 3.19 3.44
N LEU A 83 9.62 3.93 2.75
CA LEU A 83 11.02 3.55 2.56
C LEU A 83 11.81 3.50 3.88
N ALA A 84 11.54 4.41 4.81
CA ALA A 84 12.17 4.38 6.13
C ALA A 84 11.70 3.22 7.03
N ASN A 85 10.63 2.53 6.63
CA ASN A 85 9.98 1.47 7.42
C ASN A 85 9.92 0.13 6.67
N LEU A 86 10.80 -0.09 5.69
CA LEU A 86 11.02 -1.41 5.10
C LEU A 86 11.41 -2.43 6.19
N GLY A 87 10.96 -3.67 6.03
CA GLY A 87 11.13 -4.74 7.01
C GLY A 87 10.13 -4.70 8.18
N LYS A 88 9.24 -3.69 8.25
CA LYS A 88 8.20 -3.62 9.29
C LYS A 88 6.88 -4.26 8.84
N PRO A 89 6.06 -4.77 9.78
CA PRO A 89 4.74 -5.29 9.47
C PRO A 89 3.85 -4.22 8.82
N ILE A 90 3.05 -4.61 7.82
CA ILE A 90 2.10 -3.72 7.15
C ILE A 90 1.15 -3.09 8.17
N LYS A 91 0.69 -3.84 9.18
CA LYS A 91 -0.13 -3.29 10.27
C LYS A 91 0.52 -2.10 10.97
N THR A 92 1.82 -2.20 11.27
CA THR A 92 2.59 -1.13 11.92
C THR A 92 2.79 0.05 10.97
N VAL A 93 3.09 -0.23 9.70
CA VAL A 93 3.26 0.81 8.67
C VAL A 93 1.98 1.62 8.49
N GLY A 94 0.81 0.98 8.51
CA GLY A 94 -0.48 1.66 8.43
C GLY A 94 -0.72 2.67 9.56
N ASP A 95 -0.16 2.45 10.74
CA ASP A 95 -0.28 3.34 11.89
C ASP A 95 0.71 4.52 11.91
N LEU A 96 1.65 4.58 10.96
CA LEU A 96 2.64 5.65 10.88
C LEU A 96 2.02 6.95 10.35
N ASP A 97 2.53 8.07 10.86
CA ASP A 97 2.19 9.40 10.40
C ASP A 97 3.03 9.83 9.18
N VAL A 98 2.34 10.55 8.30
CA VAL A 98 2.82 11.19 7.06
C VAL A 98 2.32 12.62 6.99
#